data_AF-I3EHJ8-F1
#
_entry.id   AF-I3EHJ8-F1
#
_cell.length_a   1.000
_cell.length_b   1.000
_cell.length_c   1.000
_cell.angle_alpha   90.00
_cell.angle_beta   90.00
_cell.angle_gamma   90.00
#
_symmetry.space_group_name_H-M   'P 1'
#
loop_
_entity.id
_entity.type
_entity.pdbx_description
1 polymer ?
#
loop_
_entity_poly.entity_id
_entity_poly.type
_entity_poly.pdbx_seq_one_letter_code
_entity_poly.pdbx_strand_id
1 'polypeptide(L)'
;MTLTPEQKYTLIVRSLEEVLGDEKMLGILKTRDLKVYWGTAPTGKIHIGYFVPIAKIADFLRAGCEVTVLIADLHAALDNMKAPMDLIEKRAEYYEMAIKAMLVSIRAPIEKIRFVRGTEYQYNKQYVLDMHKLSMAVSVNDAKRAGSEVVKQTDNPLLSGLVYPGMQAIDEEHLGVDAQFGGIDQRKIFVYAEEVLPKLGYEKRIHLMNQMVPSLADGKMSSSDAQSKIGLEDTNAQIKKKVLAAFCEEKNTSHNPVLIFISKFVFNTFLLSSTPTFTILIKKTNETRVYNSYEELVFDFGEGSIHPLDLKVALVEYLVGLISPVRDEILKHKDVIDQAYPAPVKVKYEKPKKAGKKHPKAEENKPADKQ
;
A
#
# COMPACT_ATOMS: atom_id res chain seq x y z
N MET A 1 -0.19 8.98 -30.72
CA MET A 1 -0.81 10.32 -30.70
C MET A 1 -0.48 10.96 -29.37
N THR A 2 -0.11 12.25 -29.35
CA THR A 2 0.17 12.99 -28.11
C THR A 2 -1.16 13.40 -27.47
N LEU A 3 -1.36 13.08 -26.20
CA LEU A 3 -2.59 13.43 -25.46
C LEU A 3 -2.70 14.95 -25.24
N THR A 4 -3.92 15.49 -25.32
CA THR A 4 -4.19 16.89 -24.93
C THR A 4 -4.09 17.06 -23.40
N PRO A 5 -3.91 18.29 -22.88
CA PRO A 5 -3.90 18.53 -21.42
C PRO A 5 -5.14 17.98 -20.71
N GLU A 6 -6.32 18.07 -21.32
CA GLU A 6 -7.59 17.59 -20.77
C GLU A 6 -7.64 16.05 -20.72
N GLN A 7 -7.10 15.40 -21.76
CA GLN A 7 -6.98 13.93 -21.79
C GLN A 7 -5.98 13.43 -20.75
N LYS A 8 -4.84 14.13 -20.58
CA LYS A 8 -3.87 13.83 -19.51
C LYS A 8 -4.52 14.00 -18.14
N TYR A 9 -5.18 15.11 -17.91
CA TYR A 9 -5.90 15.39 -16.66
C TYR A 9 -6.89 14.27 -16.32
N THR A 10 -7.72 13.88 -17.30
CA THR A 10 -8.70 12.80 -17.13
C THR A 10 -8.05 11.48 -16.67
N LEU A 11 -6.91 11.11 -17.26
CA LEU A 11 -6.17 9.90 -16.84
C LEU A 11 -5.59 10.04 -15.43
N ILE A 12 -5.04 11.21 -15.09
CA ILE A 12 -4.44 11.46 -13.78
C ILE A 12 -5.50 11.35 -12.68
N VAL A 13 -6.66 11.99 -12.86
CA VAL A 13 -7.66 12.11 -11.78
C VAL A 13 -8.71 11.01 -11.73
N ARG A 14 -8.89 10.20 -12.79
CA ARG A 14 -9.91 9.14 -12.79
C ARG A 14 -9.72 8.20 -11.60
N SER A 15 -10.81 7.75 -11.00
CA SER A 15 -10.79 6.79 -9.87
C SER A 15 -10.06 7.29 -8.60
N LEU A 16 -9.63 8.55 -8.54
CA LEU A 16 -9.18 9.16 -7.29
C LEU A 16 -10.39 9.54 -6.43
N GLU A 17 -10.21 9.49 -5.12
CA GLU A 17 -11.20 9.92 -4.14
C GLU A 17 -11.20 11.44 -3.99
N GLU A 18 -10.00 12.02 -3.94
CA GLU A 18 -9.81 13.45 -3.71
C GLU A 18 -8.54 13.93 -4.43
N VAL A 19 -8.59 15.19 -4.89
CA VAL A 19 -7.47 15.90 -5.48
C VAL A 19 -7.35 17.27 -4.82
N LEU A 20 -6.13 17.62 -4.40
CA LEU A 20 -5.78 18.96 -3.93
C LEU A 20 -4.82 19.61 -4.93
N GLY A 21 -5.15 20.83 -5.38
CA GLY A 21 -4.30 21.61 -6.30
C GLY A 21 -4.65 21.51 -7.78
N ASP A 22 -5.92 21.26 -8.14
CA ASP A 22 -6.40 21.13 -9.54
C ASP A 22 -5.95 22.27 -10.46
N GLU A 23 -6.09 23.52 -10.01
CA GLU A 23 -5.73 24.69 -10.83
C GLU A 23 -4.22 24.70 -11.18
N LYS A 24 -3.37 24.36 -10.20
CA LYS A 24 -1.91 24.25 -10.42
C LYS A 24 -1.59 23.12 -11.39
N MET A 25 -2.27 21.97 -11.25
CA MET A 25 -2.09 20.83 -12.15
C MET A 25 -2.42 21.19 -13.60
N LEU A 26 -3.58 21.81 -13.84
CA LEU A 26 -4.00 22.24 -15.18
C LEU A 26 -3.03 23.28 -15.77
N GLY A 27 -2.47 24.17 -14.95
CA GLY A 27 -1.41 25.10 -15.36
C GLY A 27 -0.15 24.39 -15.84
N ILE A 28 0.32 23.38 -15.09
CA ILE A 28 1.50 22.60 -15.46
C ILE A 28 1.26 21.81 -16.74
N LEU A 29 0.12 21.11 -16.85
CA LEU A 29 -0.21 20.25 -18.00
C LEU A 29 -0.30 21.00 -19.34
N LYS A 30 -0.53 22.32 -19.32
CA LYS A 30 -0.48 23.18 -20.51
C LYS A 30 0.94 23.46 -21.01
N THR A 31 1.95 23.27 -20.17
CA THR A 31 3.34 23.68 -20.45
C THR A 31 4.32 22.51 -20.52
N ARG A 32 4.14 21.47 -19.69
CA ARG A 32 5.01 20.29 -19.63
C ARG A 32 4.31 19.10 -18.98
N ASP A 33 5.01 17.97 -18.92
CA ASP A 33 4.56 16.79 -18.18
C ASP A 33 4.67 17.01 -16.66
N LEU A 34 3.72 16.43 -15.92
CA LEU A 34 3.66 16.49 -14.46
C LEU A 34 4.67 15.51 -13.85
N LYS A 35 5.39 15.94 -12.81
CA LYS A 35 6.30 15.10 -12.02
C LYS A 35 5.58 14.64 -10.75
N VAL A 36 5.37 13.35 -10.62
CA VAL A 36 4.61 12.75 -9.51
C VAL A 36 5.51 11.79 -8.75
N TYR A 37 5.43 11.77 -7.42
CA TYR A 37 5.96 10.64 -6.66
C TYR A 37 4.92 9.87 -5.88
N TRP A 38 5.22 8.60 -5.66
CA TRP A 38 4.52 7.72 -4.75
C TRP A 38 5.52 7.07 -3.80
N GLY A 39 5.27 7.19 -2.50
CA GLY A 39 6.09 6.61 -1.46
C GLY A 39 5.55 5.27 -0.98
N THR A 40 6.43 4.29 -0.79
CA THR A 40 6.08 3.01 -0.19
C THR A 40 7.14 2.53 0.79
N ALA A 41 6.73 2.23 2.02
CA ALA A 41 7.63 1.74 3.06
C ALA A 41 7.82 0.22 2.92
N PRO A 42 9.07 -0.27 2.74
CA PRO A 42 9.36 -1.69 2.56
C PRO A 42 9.25 -2.47 3.88
N THR A 43 8.01 -2.70 4.32
CA THR A 43 7.68 -3.33 5.61
C THR A 43 7.35 -4.81 5.43
N GLY A 44 6.09 -5.16 5.19
CA GLY A 44 5.66 -6.54 4.96
C GLY A 44 5.74 -6.96 3.49
N LYS A 45 5.54 -8.26 3.22
CA LYS A 45 5.44 -8.75 1.84
C LYS A 45 4.29 -8.09 1.08
N ILE A 46 4.52 -7.79 -0.20
CA ILE A 46 3.51 -7.19 -1.09
C ILE A 46 2.39 -8.20 -1.37
N HIS A 47 1.16 -7.69 -1.41
CA HIS A 47 -0.04 -8.45 -1.72
C HIS A 47 -0.85 -7.78 -2.84
N ILE A 48 -1.88 -8.47 -3.33
CA ILE A 48 -2.71 -8.03 -4.45
C ILE A 48 -3.23 -6.59 -4.32
N GLY A 49 -3.53 -6.12 -3.11
CA GLY A 49 -3.92 -4.73 -2.84
C GLY A 49 -2.96 -3.66 -3.40
N TYR A 50 -1.68 -3.95 -3.59
CA TYR A 50 -0.73 -3.02 -4.20
C TYR A 50 -1.04 -2.75 -5.67
N PHE A 51 -1.82 -3.60 -6.36
CA PHE A 51 -2.18 -3.29 -7.73
C PHE A 51 -3.05 -2.03 -7.87
N VAL A 52 -3.71 -1.59 -6.80
CA VAL A 52 -4.52 -0.35 -6.79
C VAL A 52 -3.63 0.87 -7.04
N PRO A 53 -2.59 1.16 -6.23
CA PRO A 53 -1.67 2.24 -6.54
C PRO A 53 -0.86 1.99 -7.83
N ILE A 54 -0.51 0.74 -8.15
CA ILE A 54 0.24 0.42 -9.39
C ILE A 54 -0.55 0.76 -10.65
N ALA A 55 -1.85 0.51 -10.68
CA ALA A 55 -2.70 0.92 -11.78
C ALA A 55 -2.75 2.44 -11.94
N LYS A 56 -2.81 3.18 -10.83
CA LYS A 56 -2.79 4.64 -10.87
C LYS A 56 -1.44 5.17 -11.35
N ILE A 57 -0.34 4.56 -10.94
CA ILE A 57 1.00 4.81 -11.50
C ILE A 57 1.01 4.55 -13.01
N ALA A 58 0.40 3.45 -13.48
CA ALA A 58 0.29 3.18 -14.90
C ALA A 58 -0.52 4.25 -15.64
N ASP A 59 -1.54 4.85 -15.02
CA ASP A 59 -2.28 5.98 -15.59
C ASP A 59 -1.42 7.25 -15.70
N PHE A 60 -0.62 7.55 -14.66
CA PHE A 60 0.33 8.67 -14.72
C PHE A 60 1.33 8.47 -15.85
N LEU A 61 1.90 7.27 -15.98
CA LEU A 61 2.84 6.93 -17.04
C LEU A 61 2.18 7.05 -18.43
N ARG A 62 0.93 6.57 -18.60
CA ARG A 62 0.16 6.72 -19.85
C ARG A 62 -0.20 8.17 -20.15
N ALA A 63 -0.41 9.00 -19.14
CA ALA A 63 -0.59 10.45 -19.28
C ALA A 63 0.71 11.18 -19.64
N GLY A 64 1.85 10.48 -19.62
CA GLY A 64 3.17 11.03 -19.94
C GLY A 64 3.92 11.62 -18.75
N CYS A 65 3.39 11.48 -17.53
CA CYS A 65 4.02 11.95 -16.30
C CYS A 65 5.42 11.32 -16.10
N GLU A 66 6.30 12.07 -15.46
CA GLU A 66 7.53 11.53 -14.88
C GLU A 66 7.20 11.00 -13.48
N VAL A 67 7.33 9.69 -13.27
CA VAL A 67 6.94 9.06 -12.01
C VAL A 67 8.16 8.64 -11.21
N THR A 68 8.23 9.08 -9.96
CA THR A 68 9.21 8.60 -8.98
C THR A 68 8.54 7.66 -7.98
N VAL A 69 9.05 6.45 -7.84
CA VAL A 69 8.68 5.55 -6.75
C VAL A 69 9.75 5.66 -5.66
N LEU A 70 9.37 6.27 -4.54
CA LEU A 70 10.23 6.34 -3.36
C LEU A 70 10.07 5.05 -2.55
N ILE A 71 11.13 4.27 -2.49
CA ILE A 71 11.26 3.15 -1.57
C ILE A 71 11.72 3.71 -0.24
N ALA A 72 10.74 3.97 0.63
CA ALA A 72 10.91 4.68 1.89
C ALA A 72 11.48 3.75 2.98
N ASP A 73 12.66 3.21 2.72
CA ASP A 73 13.41 2.26 3.57
C ASP A 73 13.71 2.81 4.96
N LEU A 74 14.14 4.06 5.08
CA LEU A 74 14.31 4.72 6.38
C LEU A 74 12.98 4.88 7.12
N HIS A 75 11.90 5.21 6.42
CA HIS A 75 10.56 5.32 7.02
C HIS A 75 10.07 3.97 7.55
N ALA A 76 10.37 2.86 6.87
CA ALA A 76 10.03 1.51 7.33
C ALA A 76 10.71 1.15 8.67
N ALA A 77 11.89 1.68 8.94
CA ALA A 77 12.56 1.54 10.23
C ALA A 77 11.95 2.46 11.30
N LEU A 78 11.59 3.69 10.92
CA LEU A 78 11.03 4.70 11.83
C LEU A 78 9.61 4.37 12.31
N ASP A 79 8.80 3.68 11.51
CA ASP A 79 7.47 3.20 11.87
C ASP A 79 7.55 1.97 12.80
N ASN A 80 7.95 2.23 14.05
CA ASN A 80 8.02 1.26 15.14
C ASN A 80 8.85 0.00 14.80
N MET A 81 9.98 0.17 14.10
CA MET A 81 10.88 -0.91 13.67
C MET A 81 10.18 -2.05 12.91
N LYS A 82 9.14 -1.73 12.12
CA LYS A 82 8.48 -2.73 11.25
C LYS A 82 9.48 -3.39 10.28
N ALA A 83 10.54 -2.68 9.91
CA ALA A 83 11.73 -3.25 9.27
C ALA A 83 12.97 -3.00 10.14
N PRO A 84 13.63 -4.06 10.62
CA PRO A 84 14.98 -3.95 11.18
C PRO A 84 15.95 -3.31 10.18
N MET A 85 16.85 -2.44 10.67
CA MET A 85 17.80 -1.68 9.83
C MET A 85 18.70 -2.58 8.97
N ASP A 86 19.01 -3.79 9.43
CA ASP A 86 19.78 -4.79 8.70
C ASP A 86 19.02 -5.44 7.54
N LEU A 87 17.68 -5.33 7.53
CA LEU A 87 16.82 -5.92 6.49
C LEU A 87 16.31 -4.90 5.46
N ILE A 88 16.46 -3.59 5.72
CA ILE A 88 15.84 -2.54 4.88
C ILE A 88 16.34 -2.58 3.43
N GLU A 89 17.63 -2.87 3.22
CA GLU A 89 18.23 -2.90 1.89
C GLU A 89 17.64 -4.03 1.04
N LYS A 90 17.54 -5.24 1.60
CA LYS A 90 16.96 -6.39 0.91
C LYS A 90 15.45 -6.28 0.73
N ARG A 91 14.75 -5.66 1.69
CA ARG A 91 13.32 -5.35 1.50
C ARG A 91 13.12 -4.28 0.42
N ALA A 92 13.99 -3.27 0.34
CA ALA A 92 13.94 -2.27 -0.72
C ALA A 92 14.14 -2.91 -2.11
N GLU A 93 15.16 -3.77 -2.24
CA GLU A 93 15.43 -4.54 -3.46
C GLU A 93 14.22 -5.40 -3.89
N TYR A 94 13.60 -6.12 -2.95
CA TYR A 94 12.37 -6.88 -3.21
C TYR A 94 11.22 -5.98 -3.69
N TYR A 95 11.01 -4.83 -3.04
CA TYR A 95 9.93 -3.91 -3.41
C TYR A 95 10.13 -3.33 -4.82
N GLU A 96 11.34 -2.87 -5.15
CA GLU A 96 11.66 -2.35 -6.50
C GLU A 96 11.36 -3.38 -7.58
N MET A 97 11.86 -4.61 -7.39
CA MET A 97 11.65 -5.72 -8.32
C MET A 97 10.15 -6.04 -8.47
N ALA A 98 9.45 -6.20 -7.34
CA ALA A 98 8.04 -6.58 -7.35
C ALA A 98 7.16 -5.50 -7.99
N ILE A 99 7.37 -4.22 -7.67
CA ILE A 99 6.63 -3.09 -8.25
C ILE A 99 6.87 -3.01 -9.75
N LYS A 100 8.12 -3.17 -10.20
CA LYS A 100 8.46 -3.19 -11.62
C LYS A 100 7.76 -4.36 -12.34
N ALA A 101 7.80 -5.56 -11.76
CA ALA A 101 7.12 -6.73 -12.32
C ALA A 101 5.59 -6.54 -12.39
N MET A 102 4.97 -5.92 -11.39
CA MET A 102 3.55 -5.58 -11.39
C MET A 102 3.17 -4.59 -12.48
N LEU A 103 4.01 -3.57 -12.74
CA LEU A 103 3.79 -2.62 -13.84
C LEU A 103 3.86 -3.30 -15.21
N VAL A 104 4.83 -4.20 -15.38
CA VAL A 104 4.98 -4.99 -16.61
C VAL A 104 3.79 -5.93 -16.81
N SER A 105 3.30 -6.60 -15.76
CA SER A 105 2.16 -7.51 -15.88
C SER A 105 0.89 -6.81 -16.36
N ILE A 106 0.75 -5.51 -16.10
CA ILE A 106 -0.37 -4.68 -16.54
C ILE A 106 -0.08 -3.84 -17.78
N ARG A 107 1.04 -4.11 -18.46
CA ARG A 107 1.47 -3.43 -19.69
C ARG A 107 1.55 -1.90 -19.53
N ALA A 108 2.07 -1.43 -18.39
CA ALA A 108 2.35 -0.02 -18.19
C ALA A 108 3.59 0.42 -18.99
N PRO A 109 3.61 1.65 -19.56
CA PRO A 109 4.80 2.20 -20.20
C PRO A 109 5.80 2.64 -19.13
N ILE A 110 6.84 1.84 -18.87
CA ILE A 110 7.79 2.04 -17.77
C ILE A 110 9.01 2.89 -18.16
N GLU A 111 8.94 3.65 -19.26
CA GLU A 111 10.09 4.43 -19.74
C GLU A 111 10.36 5.68 -18.88
N LYS A 112 9.31 6.25 -18.27
CA LYS A 112 9.39 7.46 -17.42
C LYS A 112 9.23 7.16 -15.93
N ILE A 113 9.54 5.94 -15.50
CA ILE A 113 9.57 5.59 -14.07
C ILE A 113 11.00 5.59 -13.54
N ARG A 114 11.18 6.16 -12.35
CA ARG A 114 12.44 6.13 -11.59
C ARG A 114 12.18 5.58 -10.19
N PHE A 115 13.02 4.66 -9.74
CA PHE A 115 13.05 4.21 -8.35
C PHE A 115 14.14 4.97 -7.59
N VAL A 116 13.84 5.40 -6.38
CA VAL A 116 14.78 6.08 -5.47
C VAL A 116 14.59 5.50 -4.09
N ARG A 117 15.66 5.15 -3.38
CA ARG A 117 15.58 4.76 -1.96
C ARG A 117 15.74 5.99 -1.07
N GLY A 118 15.00 6.03 0.03
CA GLY A 118 15.08 7.15 0.98
C GLY A 118 16.50 7.36 1.50
N THR A 119 17.19 6.27 1.81
CA THR A 119 18.59 6.29 2.26
C THR A 119 19.59 6.91 1.27
N GLU A 120 19.25 7.08 0.00
CA GLU A 120 20.13 7.72 -1.00
C GLU A 120 20.29 9.24 -0.77
N TYR A 121 19.29 9.90 -0.15
CA TYR A 121 19.33 11.36 0.00
C TYR A 121 18.91 11.87 1.38
N GLN A 122 18.21 11.09 2.19
CA GLN A 122 17.66 11.56 3.47
C GLN A 122 18.73 11.79 4.54
N TYR A 123 19.98 11.36 4.29
CA TYR A 123 21.15 11.68 5.13
C TYR A 123 21.92 12.91 4.65
N ASN A 124 21.59 13.46 3.48
CA ASN A 124 22.32 14.58 2.91
C ASN A 124 22.21 15.81 3.80
N LYS A 125 23.29 16.60 3.83
CA LYS A 125 23.38 17.82 4.65
C LYS A 125 22.16 18.72 4.50
N GLN A 126 21.69 18.94 3.27
CA GLN A 126 20.54 19.81 3.02
C GLN A 126 19.24 19.24 3.63
N TYR A 127 18.99 17.94 3.45
CA TYR A 127 17.82 17.27 4.02
C TYR A 127 17.80 17.34 5.55
N VAL A 128 18.94 17.07 6.19
CA VAL A 128 19.10 17.18 7.65
C VAL A 128 18.88 18.61 8.14
N LEU A 129 19.38 19.61 7.41
CA LEU A 129 19.13 21.02 7.74
C LEU A 129 17.63 21.37 7.65
N ASP A 130 16.93 20.88 6.63
CA ASP A 130 15.49 21.13 6.49
C ASP A 130 14.68 20.42 7.59
N MET A 131 15.10 19.22 8.01
CA MET A 131 14.54 18.57 9.20
C MET A 131 14.73 19.40 10.49
N HIS A 132 15.89 20.03 10.66
CA HIS A 132 16.09 20.96 11.78
C HIS A 132 15.20 22.20 11.66
N LYS A 133 15.04 22.79 10.48
CA LYS A 133 14.10 23.90 10.25
C LYS A 133 12.66 23.51 10.59
N LEU A 134 12.21 22.33 10.17
CA LEU A 134 10.89 21.79 10.54
C LEU A 134 10.74 21.69 12.05
N SER A 135 11.75 21.18 12.76
CA SER A 135 11.71 21.04 14.22
C SER A 135 11.57 22.38 14.96
N MET A 136 11.96 23.49 14.33
CA MET A 136 11.78 24.84 14.86
C MET A 136 10.42 25.47 14.48
N ALA A 137 9.71 24.91 13.49
CA ALA A 137 8.51 25.50 12.89
C ALA A 137 7.21 24.71 13.16
N VAL A 138 7.32 23.51 13.70
CA VAL A 138 6.22 22.55 13.88
C VAL A 138 6.05 22.19 15.35
N SER A 139 4.81 22.24 15.84
CA SER A 139 4.50 21.80 17.19
C SER A 139 4.41 20.27 17.29
N VAL A 140 4.67 19.73 18.48
CA VAL A 140 4.50 18.28 18.76
C VAL A 140 3.06 17.83 18.45
N ASN A 141 2.07 18.67 18.73
CA ASN A 141 0.66 18.35 18.49
C ASN A 141 0.35 18.22 16.99
N ASP A 142 0.89 19.11 16.16
CA ASP A 142 0.67 19.07 14.71
C ASP A 142 1.34 17.83 14.10
N ALA A 143 2.58 17.54 14.48
CA ALA A 143 3.29 16.33 14.04
C ALA A 143 2.54 15.04 14.44
N LYS A 144 2.08 14.96 15.69
CA LYS A 144 1.30 13.81 16.18
C LYS A 144 -0.04 13.66 15.45
N ARG A 145 -0.74 14.78 15.19
CA ARG A 145 -2.00 14.78 14.45
C ARG A 145 -1.79 14.31 13.01
N ALA A 146 -0.75 14.79 12.34
CA ALA A 146 -0.42 14.43 10.97
C ALA A 146 -0.17 12.93 10.81
N GLY A 147 0.61 12.32 11.69
CA GLY A 147 0.93 10.89 11.64
C GLY A 147 -0.13 9.93 12.19
N SER A 148 -1.27 10.43 12.69
CA SER A 148 -2.22 9.64 13.49
C SER A 148 -2.85 8.43 12.79
N GLU A 149 -2.98 8.47 11.46
CA GLU A 149 -3.59 7.40 10.65
C GLU A 149 -2.55 6.51 9.96
N VAL A 150 -1.30 6.93 9.93
CA VAL A 150 -0.22 6.28 9.17
C VAL A 150 0.77 5.59 10.09
N VAL A 151 1.22 6.27 11.14
CA VAL A 151 2.16 5.74 12.12
C VAL A 151 1.43 4.92 13.16
N LYS A 152 2.01 3.77 13.52
CA LYS A 152 1.44 2.92 14.58
C LYS A 152 1.32 3.69 15.90
N GLN A 153 0.09 3.80 16.41
CA GLN A 153 -0.17 4.40 17.71
C GLN A 153 0.10 3.38 18.83
N THR A 154 0.83 3.81 19.86
CA THR A 154 1.19 3.02 21.04
C THR A 154 1.06 3.88 22.29
N ASP A 155 0.88 3.26 23.46
CA ASP A 155 0.76 3.98 24.74
C ASP A 155 1.97 4.86 25.06
N ASN A 156 3.17 4.42 24.63
CA ASN A 156 4.43 5.15 24.75
C ASN A 156 5.01 5.42 23.36
N PRO A 157 4.51 6.44 22.63
CA PRO A 157 4.95 6.70 21.26
C PRO A 157 6.42 7.13 21.21
N LEU A 158 7.17 6.57 20.27
CA LEU A 158 8.56 6.92 20.03
C LEU A 158 8.68 8.27 19.29
N LEU A 159 9.82 8.95 19.46
CA LEU A 159 10.14 10.19 18.74
C LEU A 159 10.06 10.01 17.21
N SER A 160 10.41 8.82 16.71
CA SER A 160 10.36 8.50 15.28
C SER A 160 8.97 8.75 14.67
N GLY A 161 7.90 8.52 15.43
CA GLY A 161 6.54 8.78 14.96
C GLY A 161 6.19 10.27 14.79
N LEU A 162 6.91 11.17 15.49
CA LEU A 162 6.76 12.61 15.31
C LEU A 162 7.63 13.15 14.17
N VAL A 163 8.73 12.47 13.86
CA VAL A 163 9.66 12.83 12.78
C VAL A 163 9.10 12.43 11.42
N TYR A 164 8.38 11.30 11.35
CA TYR A 164 7.88 10.68 10.12
C TYR A 164 7.11 11.65 9.20
N PRO A 165 6.09 12.42 9.66
CA PRO A 165 5.33 13.29 8.75
C PRO A 165 6.18 14.44 8.17
N GLY A 166 7.15 14.93 8.96
CA GLY A 166 8.09 15.96 8.52
C GLY A 166 8.98 15.47 7.39
N MET A 167 9.51 14.25 7.51
CA MET A 167 10.33 13.62 6.48
C MET A 167 9.55 13.43 5.17
N GLN A 168 8.34 12.87 5.25
CA GLN A 168 7.48 12.68 4.08
C GLN A 168 7.11 14.02 3.42
N ALA A 169 6.90 15.09 4.19
CA ALA A 169 6.62 16.41 3.62
C ALA A 169 7.82 16.96 2.82
N ILE A 170 9.04 16.89 3.37
CA ILE A 170 10.23 17.44 2.65
C ILE A 170 10.73 16.52 1.53
N ASP A 171 10.30 15.26 1.48
CA ASP A 171 10.56 14.39 0.32
C ASP A 171 10.00 15.00 -0.98
N GLU A 172 8.89 15.74 -0.92
CA GLU A 172 8.33 16.47 -2.07
C GLU A 172 9.31 17.47 -2.70
N GLU A 173 10.07 18.18 -1.86
CA GLU A 173 11.08 19.13 -2.32
C GLU A 173 12.31 18.41 -2.85
N HIS A 174 12.83 17.46 -2.07
CA HIS A 174 14.10 16.81 -2.38
C HIS A 174 14.01 15.85 -3.58
N LEU A 175 12.81 15.36 -3.91
CA LEU A 175 12.57 14.60 -5.14
C LEU A 175 12.29 15.48 -6.36
N GLY A 176 12.09 16.80 -6.18
CA GLY A 176 11.87 17.76 -7.26
C GLY A 176 10.56 17.53 -8.03
N VAL A 177 9.48 17.27 -7.29
CA VAL A 177 8.18 16.87 -7.84
C VAL A 177 7.11 17.95 -7.72
N ASP A 178 6.11 17.85 -8.58
CA ASP A 178 4.93 18.73 -8.60
C ASP A 178 3.80 18.18 -7.73
N ALA A 179 3.72 16.85 -7.62
CA ALA A 179 2.63 16.15 -6.97
C ALA A 179 3.09 14.93 -6.15
N GLN A 180 2.38 14.66 -5.06
CA GLN A 180 2.43 13.41 -4.32
C GLN A 180 1.15 12.60 -4.55
N PHE A 181 1.32 11.30 -4.77
CA PHE A 181 0.25 10.31 -4.83
C PHE A 181 0.29 9.38 -3.62
N GLY A 182 -0.88 9.07 -3.05
CA GLY A 182 -1.04 8.08 -1.99
C GLY A 182 -2.52 7.75 -1.74
N GLY A 183 -2.79 6.95 -0.70
CA GLY A 183 -4.18 6.67 -0.29
C GLY A 183 -4.80 7.82 0.49
N ILE A 184 -6.12 7.81 0.65
CA ILE A 184 -6.85 8.79 1.47
C ILE A 184 -6.44 8.77 2.95
N ASP A 185 -5.86 7.67 3.42
CA ASP A 185 -5.24 7.52 4.75
C ASP A 185 -4.02 8.45 4.94
N GLN A 186 -3.42 8.94 3.85
CA GLN A 186 -2.30 9.88 3.87
C GLN A 186 -2.74 11.35 3.95
N ARG A 187 -4.05 11.64 3.86
CA ARG A 187 -4.59 13.01 3.74
C ARG A 187 -4.08 13.96 4.83
N LYS A 188 -3.95 13.49 6.08
CA LYS A 188 -3.44 14.33 7.17
C LYS A 188 -1.97 14.72 7.00
N ILE A 189 -1.15 13.85 6.41
CA ILE A 189 0.25 14.15 6.09
C ILE A 189 0.33 15.10 4.90
N PHE A 190 -0.50 14.91 3.88
CA PHE A 190 -0.57 15.79 2.71
C PHE A 190 -0.97 17.22 3.07
N VAL A 191 -2.03 17.39 3.88
CA VAL A 191 -2.43 18.71 4.38
C VAL A 191 -1.34 19.31 5.27
N TYR A 192 -0.69 18.49 6.09
CA TYR A 192 0.46 18.93 6.88
C TYR A 192 1.61 19.43 5.99
N ALA A 193 1.92 18.75 4.88
CA ALA A 193 2.94 19.18 3.91
C ALA A 193 2.61 20.56 3.31
N GLU A 194 1.35 20.80 2.94
CA GLU A 194 0.90 22.11 2.45
C GLU A 194 1.08 23.25 3.46
N GLU A 195 1.02 22.96 4.76
CA GLU A 195 1.21 23.93 5.82
C GLU A 195 2.70 24.19 6.14
N VAL A 196 3.53 23.15 6.10
CA VAL A 196 4.93 23.25 6.55
C VAL A 196 5.92 23.63 5.46
N LEU A 197 5.72 23.19 4.22
CA LEU A 197 6.64 23.50 3.12
C LEU A 197 6.80 25.03 2.89
N PRO A 198 5.72 25.84 2.91
CA PRO A 198 5.87 27.29 2.78
C PRO A 198 6.67 27.94 3.92
N LYS A 199 6.64 27.36 5.14
CA LYS A 199 7.43 27.86 6.28
C LYS A 199 8.94 27.66 6.06
N LEU A 200 9.31 26.69 5.22
CA LEU A 200 10.69 26.44 4.81
C LEU A 200 11.09 27.20 3.54
N GLY A 201 10.16 27.95 2.94
CA GLY A 201 10.37 28.67 1.67
C GLY A 201 10.14 27.82 0.42
N TYR A 202 9.52 26.65 0.57
CA TYR A 202 9.23 25.73 -0.53
C TYR A 202 7.78 25.85 -1.01
N GLU A 203 7.53 25.49 -2.26
CA GLU A 203 6.19 25.52 -2.83
C GLU A 203 5.28 24.43 -2.24
N LYS A 204 3.97 24.66 -2.26
CA LYS A 204 2.99 23.59 -2.04
C LYS A 204 2.92 22.67 -3.25
N ARG A 205 2.67 21.38 -3.01
CA ARG A 205 2.49 20.36 -4.05
C ARG A 205 1.03 20.01 -4.23
N ILE A 206 0.76 19.37 -5.35
CA ILE A 206 -0.52 18.75 -5.67
C ILE A 206 -0.61 17.42 -4.92
N HIS A 207 -1.76 17.09 -4.36
CA HIS A 207 -1.98 15.81 -3.68
C HIS A 207 -3.07 15.00 -4.37
N LEU A 208 -2.75 13.75 -4.69
CA LEU A 208 -3.61 12.81 -5.40
C LEU A 208 -3.93 11.63 -4.47
N MET A 209 -5.20 11.43 -4.14
CA MET A 209 -5.59 10.44 -3.13
C MET A 209 -6.47 9.34 -3.72
N ASN A 210 -6.02 8.08 -3.69
CA ASN A 210 -6.85 6.94 -4.10
C ASN A 210 -7.72 6.43 -2.95
N GLN A 211 -8.84 5.80 -3.33
CA GLN A 211 -9.71 5.09 -2.40
C GLN A 211 -9.00 3.89 -1.76
N MET A 212 -9.36 3.61 -0.51
CA MET A 212 -8.97 2.37 0.16
C MET A 212 -9.72 1.18 -0.42
N VAL A 213 -9.04 0.04 -0.56
CA VAL A 213 -9.65 -1.20 -1.05
C VAL A 213 -9.80 -2.22 0.09
N PRO A 214 -11.01 -2.73 0.32
CA PRO A 214 -11.26 -3.69 1.39
C PRO A 214 -10.61 -5.06 1.10
N SER A 215 -10.37 -5.84 2.15
CA SER A 215 -9.86 -7.20 2.01
C SER A 215 -10.95 -8.17 1.53
N LEU A 216 -10.52 -9.24 0.85
CA LEU A 216 -11.41 -10.26 0.25
C LEU A 216 -12.19 -11.09 1.30
N ALA A 217 -11.68 -11.21 2.53
CA ALA A 217 -12.24 -12.14 3.51
C ALA A 217 -13.33 -11.56 4.41
N ASP A 218 -13.37 -10.23 4.62
CA ASP A 218 -14.21 -9.70 5.71
C ASP A 218 -14.67 -8.24 5.51
N GLY A 219 -14.37 -7.60 4.38
CA GLY A 219 -14.59 -6.16 4.19
C GLY A 219 -13.72 -5.26 5.09
N LYS A 220 -13.09 -5.83 6.14
CA LYS A 220 -12.18 -5.14 7.07
C LYS A 220 -10.85 -4.82 6.39
N MET A 221 -10.27 -3.69 6.79
CA MET A 221 -9.03 -3.12 6.25
C MET A 221 -7.74 -3.69 6.88
N SER A 222 -7.79 -4.80 7.62
CA SER A 222 -6.63 -5.25 8.40
C SER A 222 -5.62 -6.04 7.58
N SER A 223 -4.38 -5.59 7.65
CA SER A 223 -3.20 -6.19 7.05
C SER A 223 -2.71 -7.47 7.77
N SER A 224 -3.43 -7.98 8.77
CA SER A 224 -2.87 -8.93 9.75
C SER A 224 -3.20 -10.40 9.53
N ASP A 225 -4.20 -10.73 8.71
CA ASP A 225 -4.57 -12.12 8.45
C ASP A 225 -3.88 -12.69 7.20
N ALA A 226 -2.88 -13.56 7.41
CA ALA A 226 -2.16 -14.22 6.32
C ALA A 226 -3.07 -15.11 5.45
N GLN A 227 -4.22 -15.56 6.00
CA GLN A 227 -5.20 -16.39 5.28
C GLN A 227 -6.13 -15.58 4.37
N SER A 228 -6.35 -14.29 4.65
CA SER A 228 -7.24 -13.43 3.87
C SER A 228 -6.56 -12.71 2.71
N LYS A 229 -5.22 -12.66 2.73
CA LYS A 229 -4.41 -11.91 1.75
C LYS A 229 -3.92 -12.80 0.63
N ILE A 230 -4.14 -12.37 -0.62
CA ILE A 230 -3.51 -12.98 -1.78
C ILE A 230 -2.13 -12.32 -1.97
N GLY A 231 -1.07 -13.09 -1.71
CA GLY A 231 0.32 -12.65 -1.86
C GLY A 231 0.81 -12.82 -3.30
N LEU A 232 1.86 -12.08 -3.67
CA LEU A 232 2.48 -12.25 -5.00
C LEU A 232 3.16 -13.61 -5.17
N GLU A 233 3.58 -14.26 -4.08
CA GLU A 233 4.20 -15.58 -4.08
C GLU A 233 3.18 -16.74 -4.01
N ASP A 234 1.88 -16.45 -3.83
CA ASP A 234 0.87 -17.51 -3.73
C ASP A 234 0.80 -18.32 -5.04
N THR A 235 0.81 -19.65 -4.92
CA THR A 235 0.53 -20.57 -6.03
C THR A 235 -0.91 -20.42 -6.54
N ASN A 236 -1.16 -20.86 -7.77
CA ASN A 236 -2.51 -20.86 -8.34
C ASN A 236 -3.52 -21.61 -7.45
N ALA A 237 -3.09 -22.69 -6.79
CA ALA A 237 -3.92 -23.44 -5.85
C ALA A 237 -4.24 -22.63 -4.57
N GLN A 238 -3.27 -21.86 -4.05
CA GLN A 238 -3.48 -20.99 -2.89
C GLN A 238 -4.42 -19.83 -3.24
N ILE A 239 -4.24 -19.18 -4.39
CA ILE A 239 -5.15 -18.14 -4.89
C ILE A 239 -6.57 -18.70 -5.00
N LYS A 240 -6.73 -19.85 -5.67
CA LYS A 240 -8.02 -20.53 -5.82
C LYS A 240 -8.67 -20.82 -4.46
N LYS A 241 -7.92 -21.37 -3.51
CA LYS A 241 -8.42 -21.66 -2.16
C LYS A 241 -8.93 -20.40 -1.45
N LYS A 242 -8.16 -19.30 -1.49
CA LYS A 242 -8.51 -18.04 -0.83
C LYS A 242 -9.76 -17.39 -1.44
N VAL A 243 -9.87 -17.37 -2.77
CA VAL A 243 -11.04 -16.80 -3.45
C VAL A 243 -12.30 -17.64 -3.24
N LEU A 244 -12.19 -18.98 -3.30
CA LEU A 244 -13.34 -19.85 -3.08
C LEU A 244 -13.88 -19.75 -1.65
N ALA A 245 -13.02 -19.47 -0.67
CA ALA A 245 -13.39 -19.25 0.73
C ALA A 245 -14.09 -17.91 0.99
N ALA A 246 -13.99 -16.93 0.08
CA ALA A 246 -14.63 -15.63 0.25
C ALA A 246 -16.15 -15.76 0.32
N PHE A 247 -16.82 -14.95 1.14
CA PHE A 247 -18.29 -14.94 1.17
C PHE A 247 -18.84 -14.48 -0.20
N CYS A 248 -19.84 -15.18 -0.73
CA CYS A 248 -20.53 -14.81 -1.97
C CYS A 248 -21.87 -15.54 -2.01
N GLU A 249 -22.91 -14.87 -1.56
CA GLU A 249 -24.28 -15.37 -1.55
C GLU A 249 -24.95 -15.13 -2.92
N GLU A 250 -25.79 -16.07 -3.33
CA GLU A 250 -26.53 -15.99 -4.59
C GLU A 250 -27.46 -14.78 -4.62
N LYS A 251 -27.47 -14.03 -5.73
CA LYS A 251 -28.25 -12.78 -5.93
C LYS A 251 -27.92 -11.62 -4.99
N ASN A 252 -27.05 -11.81 -4.01
CA ASN A 252 -26.65 -10.75 -3.09
C ASN A 252 -25.60 -9.82 -3.76
N THR A 253 -26.08 -8.67 -4.22
CA THR A 253 -25.24 -7.62 -4.83
C THR A 253 -24.73 -6.59 -3.82
N SER A 254 -25.26 -6.59 -2.60
CA SER A 254 -24.89 -5.65 -1.55
C SER A 254 -23.80 -6.22 -0.65
N HIS A 255 -22.74 -5.45 -0.42
CA HIS A 255 -21.60 -5.87 0.43
C HIS A 255 -20.97 -7.22 0.04
N ASN A 256 -21.09 -7.64 -1.22
CA ASN A 256 -20.50 -8.89 -1.72
C ASN A 256 -19.00 -8.71 -1.99
N PRO A 257 -18.10 -9.36 -1.22
CA PRO A 257 -16.66 -9.17 -1.37
C PRO A 257 -16.12 -9.52 -2.75
N VAL A 258 -16.70 -10.53 -3.43
CA VAL A 258 -16.27 -10.95 -4.77
C VAL A 258 -16.63 -9.88 -5.81
N LEU A 259 -17.85 -9.36 -5.78
CA LEU A 259 -18.28 -8.29 -6.67
C LEU A 259 -17.51 -6.98 -6.42
N ILE A 260 -17.27 -6.62 -5.16
CA ILE A 260 -16.43 -5.46 -4.80
C ILE A 260 -15.02 -5.64 -5.36
N PHE A 261 -14.44 -6.83 -5.23
CA PHE A 261 -13.12 -7.13 -5.77
C PHE A 261 -13.10 -7.00 -7.30
N ILE A 262 -14.11 -7.51 -8.00
CA ILE A 262 -14.21 -7.37 -9.46
C ILE A 262 -14.40 -5.91 -9.87
N SER A 263 -15.28 -5.15 -9.19
CA SER A 263 -15.45 -3.72 -9.43
C SER A 263 -14.12 -2.99 -9.33
N LYS A 264 -13.38 -3.20 -8.24
CA LYS A 264 -12.09 -2.55 -8.02
C LYS A 264 -11.04 -3.06 -9.00
N PHE A 265 -10.73 -4.36 -8.97
CA PHE A 265 -9.61 -4.96 -9.69
C PHE A 265 -9.92 -5.39 -11.13
N VAL A 266 -11.08 -5.10 -11.71
CA VAL A 266 -11.29 -5.37 -13.14
C VAL A 266 -11.77 -4.10 -13.81
N PHE A 267 -12.87 -3.53 -13.32
CA PHE A 267 -13.53 -2.42 -13.98
C PHE A 267 -12.94 -1.04 -13.64
N ASN A 268 -12.42 -0.84 -12.43
CA ASN A 268 -11.91 0.46 -11.98
C ASN A 268 -10.38 0.61 -12.05
N THR A 269 -9.63 -0.49 -11.87
CA THR A 269 -8.17 -0.45 -11.65
C THR A 269 -7.39 -0.82 -12.91
N PHE A 270 -7.74 -1.90 -13.64
CA PHE A 270 -6.92 -2.34 -14.78
C PHE A 270 -7.61 -2.11 -16.11
N LEU A 271 -7.42 -0.90 -16.63
CA LEU A 271 -7.72 -0.61 -18.02
C LEU A 271 -6.55 -1.13 -18.88
N LEU A 272 -6.42 -2.46 -18.97
CA LEU A 272 -5.48 -3.16 -19.88
C LEU A 272 -5.82 -2.89 -21.36
N SER A 273 -7.06 -2.45 -21.60
CA SER A 273 -7.63 -2.00 -22.86
C SER A 273 -8.50 -0.75 -22.62
N SER A 274 -8.86 -0.05 -23.69
CA SER A 274 -9.80 1.09 -23.66
C SER A 274 -11.14 0.75 -23.02
N THR A 275 -11.52 -0.53 -23.01
CA THR A 275 -12.70 -1.07 -22.32
C THR A 275 -12.28 -2.30 -21.48
N PRO A 276 -12.48 -2.29 -20.15
CA PRO A 276 -12.23 -3.45 -19.32
C PRO A 276 -13.29 -4.51 -19.63
N THR A 277 -12.87 -5.77 -19.72
CA THR A 277 -13.79 -6.90 -19.94
C THR A 277 -13.63 -7.93 -18.83
N PHE A 278 -14.73 -8.58 -18.46
CA PHE A 278 -14.73 -9.69 -17.53
C PHE A 278 -15.48 -10.87 -18.13
N THR A 279 -14.82 -12.01 -18.24
CA THR A 279 -15.36 -13.21 -18.90
C THR A 279 -15.73 -14.25 -17.86
N ILE A 280 -16.93 -14.82 -17.96
CA ILE A 280 -17.44 -15.86 -17.07
C ILE A 280 -17.94 -17.04 -17.91
N LEU A 281 -17.45 -18.24 -17.61
CA LEU A 281 -18.02 -19.48 -18.13
C LEU A 281 -19.16 -19.94 -17.21
N ILE A 282 -20.38 -19.95 -17.74
CA ILE A 282 -21.57 -20.42 -17.00
C ILE A 282 -21.61 -21.94 -17.07
N LYS A 283 -21.36 -22.62 -15.96
CA LYS A 283 -21.10 -24.07 -15.98
C LYS A 283 -22.33 -24.88 -16.38
N LYS A 284 -23.53 -24.40 -16.03
CA LYS A 284 -24.80 -25.07 -16.32
C LYS A 284 -25.15 -25.10 -17.81
N THR A 285 -24.85 -24.02 -18.53
CA THR A 285 -25.17 -23.87 -19.96
C THR A 285 -23.97 -24.10 -20.87
N ASN A 286 -22.75 -24.13 -20.30
CA ASN A 286 -21.48 -24.15 -21.02
C ASN A 286 -21.30 -22.93 -21.96
N GLU A 287 -21.99 -21.84 -21.64
CA GLU A 287 -21.93 -20.57 -22.36
C GLU A 287 -20.87 -19.66 -21.74
N THR A 288 -20.12 -18.95 -22.57
CA THR A 288 -19.17 -17.92 -22.11
C THR A 288 -19.82 -16.54 -22.25
N ARG A 289 -19.99 -15.83 -21.14
CA ARG A 289 -20.49 -14.45 -21.10
C ARG A 289 -19.34 -13.47 -20.94
N VAL A 290 -19.42 -12.33 -21.63
CA VAL A 290 -18.43 -11.26 -21.56
C VAL A 290 -19.13 -9.98 -21.14
N TYR A 291 -18.69 -9.41 -20.02
CA TYR A 291 -19.21 -8.17 -19.45
C TYR A 291 -18.28 -7.01 -19.77
N ASN A 292 -18.84 -5.91 -20.27
CA ASN A 292 -18.09 -4.69 -20.60
C ASN A 292 -18.24 -3.59 -19.54
N SER A 293 -19.16 -3.76 -18.61
CA SER A 293 -19.40 -2.86 -17.50
C SER A 293 -19.66 -3.64 -16.20
N TYR A 294 -19.39 -3.00 -15.06
CA TYR A 294 -19.67 -3.60 -13.76
C TYR A 294 -21.19 -3.71 -13.53
N GLU A 295 -21.94 -2.77 -14.06
CA GLU A 295 -23.40 -2.67 -13.94
C GLU A 295 -24.09 -3.85 -14.61
N GLU A 296 -23.67 -4.25 -15.82
CA GLU A 296 -24.17 -5.44 -16.51
C GLU A 296 -23.93 -6.72 -15.69
N LEU A 297 -22.72 -6.86 -15.12
CA LEU A 297 -22.35 -8.00 -14.30
C LEU A 297 -23.23 -8.09 -13.04
N VAL A 298 -23.42 -6.96 -12.35
CA VAL A 298 -24.22 -6.89 -11.13
C VAL A 298 -25.68 -7.18 -11.41
N PHE A 299 -26.23 -6.69 -12.52
CA PHE A 299 -27.60 -6.98 -12.95
C PHE A 299 -27.81 -8.48 -13.16
N ASP A 300 -26.97 -9.12 -13.97
CA ASP A 300 -27.07 -10.56 -14.25
C ASP A 300 -26.87 -11.43 -12.99
N PHE A 301 -25.98 -11.02 -12.10
CA PHE A 301 -25.79 -11.69 -10.80
C PHE A 301 -27.02 -11.56 -9.92
N GLY A 302 -27.62 -10.36 -9.84
CA GLY A 302 -28.84 -10.08 -9.07
C GLY A 302 -30.07 -10.84 -9.56
N GLU A 303 -30.18 -11.05 -10.87
CA GLU A 303 -31.25 -11.88 -11.46
C GLU A 303 -31.04 -13.39 -11.22
N GLY A 304 -29.82 -13.80 -10.83
CA GLY A 304 -29.44 -15.21 -10.64
C GLY A 304 -29.05 -15.93 -11.92
N SER A 305 -28.68 -15.17 -12.97
CA SER A 305 -28.14 -15.75 -14.20
C SER A 305 -26.72 -16.29 -14.02
N ILE A 306 -26.00 -15.83 -12.98
CA ILE A 306 -24.64 -16.22 -12.65
C ILE A 306 -24.63 -16.89 -11.29
N HIS A 307 -24.16 -18.13 -11.23
CA HIS A 307 -24.00 -18.82 -9.95
C HIS A 307 -22.74 -18.30 -9.20
N PRO A 308 -22.75 -18.16 -7.87
CA PRO A 308 -21.60 -17.68 -7.09
C PRO A 308 -20.28 -18.40 -7.36
N LEU A 309 -20.32 -19.72 -7.62
CA LEU A 309 -19.13 -20.49 -7.96
C LEU A 309 -18.52 -20.08 -9.30
N ASP A 310 -19.34 -19.82 -10.31
CA ASP A 310 -18.88 -19.43 -11.65
C ASP A 310 -18.21 -18.06 -11.59
N LEU A 311 -18.82 -17.12 -10.84
CA LEU A 311 -18.24 -15.80 -10.57
C LEU A 311 -16.86 -15.90 -9.88
N LYS A 312 -16.76 -16.75 -8.85
CA LYS A 312 -15.50 -16.98 -8.13
C LYS A 312 -14.43 -17.63 -9.01
N VAL A 313 -14.80 -18.60 -9.85
CA VAL A 313 -13.86 -19.25 -10.77
C VAL A 313 -13.31 -18.26 -11.78
N ALA A 314 -14.16 -17.42 -12.37
CA ALA A 314 -13.74 -16.35 -13.27
C ALA A 314 -12.78 -15.37 -12.57
N LEU A 315 -13.05 -14.99 -11.32
CA LEU A 315 -12.15 -14.15 -10.55
C LEU A 315 -10.78 -14.84 -10.29
N VAL A 316 -10.76 -16.14 -10.02
CA VAL A 316 -9.51 -16.90 -9.88
C VAL A 316 -8.69 -16.85 -11.15
N GLU A 317 -9.30 -17.09 -12.31
CA GLU A 317 -8.60 -17.06 -13.61
C GLU A 317 -8.01 -15.68 -13.88
N TYR A 318 -8.78 -14.62 -13.63
CA TYR A 318 -8.32 -13.24 -13.74
C TYR A 318 -7.09 -12.97 -12.85
N LEU A 319 -7.18 -13.33 -11.56
CA LEU A 319 -6.10 -13.08 -10.60
C LEU A 319 -4.85 -13.91 -10.89
N VAL A 320 -5.02 -15.15 -11.36
CA VAL A 320 -3.91 -15.99 -11.79
C VAL A 320 -3.21 -15.37 -13.00
N GLY A 321 -3.95 -14.86 -13.99
CA GLY A 321 -3.38 -14.17 -15.15
C GLY A 321 -2.60 -12.91 -14.77
N LEU A 322 -3.07 -12.19 -13.75
CA LEU A 322 -2.41 -10.98 -13.24
C LEU A 322 -1.16 -11.27 -12.39
N ILE A 323 -1.24 -12.26 -11.48
CA ILE A 323 -0.18 -12.56 -10.50
C ILE A 323 0.90 -13.46 -11.09
N SER A 324 0.57 -14.43 -11.95
CA SER A 324 1.56 -15.41 -12.41
C SER A 324 2.79 -14.78 -13.07
N PRO A 325 2.67 -13.79 -13.99
CA PRO A 325 3.83 -13.13 -14.56
C PRO A 325 4.70 -12.43 -13.51
N VAL A 326 4.07 -11.83 -12.49
CA VAL A 326 4.77 -11.17 -11.38
C VAL A 326 5.51 -12.21 -10.53
N ARG A 327 4.80 -13.29 -10.16
CA ARG A 327 5.35 -14.39 -9.37
C ARG A 327 6.56 -15.03 -10.06
N ASP A 328 6.43 -15.33 -11.35
CA ASP A 328 7.48 -15.96 -12.12
C ASP A 328 8.73 -15.07 -12.25
N GLU A 329 8.55 -13.75 -12.29
CA GLU A 329 9.65 -12.79 -12.30
C GLU A 329 10.33 -12.70 -10.93
N ILE A 330 9.58 -12.48 -9.84
CA ILE A 330 10.17 -12.30 -8.52
C ILE A 330 10.84 -13.58 -7.99
N LEU A 331 10.35 -14.77 -8.36
CA LEU A 331 10.92 -16.04 -7.93
C LEU A 331 12.25 -16.38 -8.61
N LYS A 332 12.64 -15.68 -9.69
CA LYS A 332 14.02 -15.75 -10.22
C LYS A 332 15.05 -15.23 -9.23
N HIS A 333 14.63 -14.36 -8.31
CA HIS A 333 15.44 -13.73 -7.26
C HIS A 333 14.99 -14.19 -5.87
N LYS A 334 14.68 -15.49 -5.74
CA LYS A 334 14.17 -16.07 -4.49
C LYS A 334 15.11 -15.82 -3.30
N ASP A 335 16.40 -15.76 -3.52
CA ASP A 335 17.42 -15.45 -2.52
C ASP A 335 17.23 -14.05 -1.91
N VAL A 336 16.83 -13.05 -2.71
CA VAL A 336 16.52 -11.69 -2.22
C VAL A 336 15.29 -11.73 -1.31
N ILE A 337 14.26 -12.48 -1.69
CA ILE A 337 13.03 -12.64 -0.91
C ILE A 337 13.33 -13.32 0.43
N ASP A 338 14.10 -14.41 0.41
CA ASP A 338 14.44 -15.18 1.60
C ASP A 338 15.32 -14.37 2.57
N GLN A 339 16.21 -13.49 2.05
CA GLN A 339 16.99 -12.55 2.87
C GLN A 339 16.16 -11.38 3.40
N ALA A 340 15.20 -10.86 2.62
CA ALA A 340 14.31 -9.77 3.02
C ALA A 340 13.32 -10.20 4.12
N TYR A 341 12.91 -11.47 4.10
CA TYR A 341 11.93 -12.07 5.00
C TYR A 341 12.41 -13.43 5.54
N PRO A 342 13.46 -13.44 6.39
CA PRO A 342 13.99 -14.68 6.94
C PRO A 342 12.92 -15.38 7.79
N ALA A 343 12.93 -16.72 7.76
CA ALA A 343 12.04 -17.50 8.62
C ALA A 343 12.30 -17.14 10.09
N PRO A 344 11.26 -17.03 10.93
CA PRO A 344 11.44 -16.70 12.34
C PRO A 344 12.35 -17.74 13.00
N VAL A 345 13.46 -17.28 13.57
CA VAL A 345 14.37 -18.13 14.34
C VAL A 345 13.59 -18.68 15.52
N LYS A 346 13.41 -20.01 15.59
CA LYS A 346 12.84 -20.68 16.76
C LYS A 346 13.78 -20.48 17.94
N VAL A 347 13.56 -19.43 18.75
CA VAL A 347 14.28 -19.27 20.01
C VAL A 347 13.83 -20.40 20.95
N LYS A 348 14.72 -21.37 21.20
CA LYS A 348 14.51 -22.37 22.25
C LYS A 348 14.50 -21.61 23.58
N TYR A 349 13.32 -21.45 24.18
CA TYR A 349 13.22 -21.01 25.57
C TYR A 349 13.84 -22.08 26.47
N GLU A 350 15.07 -21.86 26.93
CA GLU A 350 15.58 -22.59 28.10
C GLU A 350 14.80 -22.14 29.32
N LYS A 351 14.03 -23.04 29.93
CA LYS A 351 13.32 -22.77 31.18
C LYS A 351 14.35 -22.35 32.25
N PRO A 352 14.15 -21.22 32.95
CA PRO A 352 15.03 -20.87 34.05
C PRO A 352 15.01 -21.97 35.11
N LYS A 353 16.20 -22.45 35.50
CA LYS A 353 16.36 -23.42 36.59
C LYS A 353 15.74 -22.83 37.86
N LYS A 354 14.75 -23.52 38.42
CA LYS A 354 14.09 -23.11 39.68
C LYS A 354 15.14 -22.94 40.78
N ALA A 355 15.28 -21.71 41.29
CA ALA A 355 15.99 -21.45 42.53
C ALA A 355 15.28 -22.17 43.69
N GLY A 356 16.02 -22.98 44.45
CA GLY A 356 15.50 -23.74 45.59
C GLY A 356 14.93 -22.83 46.66
N LYS A 357 13.69 -23.10 47.09
CA LYS A 357 13.07 -22.44 48.25
C LYS A 357 13.82 -22.85 49.53
N LYS A 358 14.51 -21.92 50.18
CA LYS A 358 14.83 -22.01 51.61
C LYS A 358 13.66 -21.40 52.40
N HIS A 359 13.04 -22.18 53.29
CA HIS A 359 12.04 -21.69 54.24
C HIS A 359 12.68 -20.84 55.34
N PRO A 360 12.10 -19.71 55.75
CA PRO A 360 12.49 -19.02 56.99
C PRO A 360 11.85 -19.73 58.20
N LYS A 361 12.65 -19.96 59.24
CA LYS A 361 12.18 -20.40 60.57
C LYS A 361 11.42 -19.26 61.25
N ALA A 362 10.30 -19.58 61.89
CA ALA A 362 9.54 -18.68 62.73
C ALA A 362 10.27 -18.43 64.06
N GLU A 363 10.45 -17.17 64.44
CA GLU A 363 10.81 -16.77 65.81
C GLU A 363 9.53 -16.33 66.54
N GLU A 364 9.26 -17.00 67.67
CA GLU A 364 8.15 -16.71 68.58
C GLU A 364 8.42 -15.45 69.40
N ASN A 365 7.48 -14.50 69.35
CA ASN A 365 7.45 -13.31 70.20
C ASN A 365 7.12 -13.69 71.66
N LYS A 366 7.99 -13.30 72.60
CA LYS A 366 7.65 -13.21 74.03
C LYS A 366 7.00 -11.85 74.36
N PRO A 367 6.00 -11.80 75.25
CA PRO A 367 5.26 -10.57 75.57
C PRO A 367 6.04 -9.67 76.54
N ALA A 368 5.85 -8.35 76.40
CA ALA A 368 6.29 -7.34 77.34
C ALA A 368 5.12 -6.91 78.24
N ASP A 369 5.32 -7.00 79.54
CA ASP A 369 4.48 -6.41 80.58
C ASP A 369 4.40 -4.87 80.44
N LYS A 370 3.23 -4.31 80.78
CA LYS A 370 3.13 -3.20 81.77
C LYS A 370 1.67 -2.83 82.11
N GLN A 371 1.40 -2.91 83.43
CA GLN A 371 0.39 -2.26 84.27
C GLN A 371 -1.09 -2.60 84.10
#